data_AF-A0A117SNW0-F1
#
_entry.id   AF-A0A117SNW0-F1
#
_cell.length_a   1.000
_cell.length_b   1.000
_cell.length_c   1.000
_cell.angle_alpha   90.00
_cell.angle_beta   90.00
_cell.angle_gamma   90.00
#
_symmetry.space_group_name_H-M   'P 1'
#
loop_
_entity.id
_entity.type
_entity.pdbx_description
1 polymer ?
#
loop_
_entity_poly.entity_id
_entity_poly.type
_entity_poly.pdbx_seq_one_letter_code
_entity_poly.pdbx_strand_id
1 'polypeptide(L)'
;MAKFRCPVCGKELNIQLKTEKEPVGGLHEAVVQHEDHLVKIYVDANGYVRRAFPVEHFVRVDPPLYTVHIYEDRAEIIDRNGHTYITDPAPLIDAVKKITS
;
A
#
# COMPACT_ATOMS: atom_id res chain seq x y z
N MET A 1 22.44 -2.54 -2.79
CA MET A 1 22.19 -3.45 -1.66
C MET A 1 22.18 -2.59 -0.41
N ALA A 2 21.11 -2.62 0.37
CA ALA A 2 20.95 -1.79 1.56
C ALA A 2 20.97 -2.67 2.81
N LYS A 3 21.57 -2.15 3.88
CA LYS A 3 21.79 -2.89 5.13
C LYS A 3 21.17 -2.14 6.30
N PHE A 4 20.42 -2.82 7.15
CA PHE A 4 19.85 -2.23 8.36
C PHE A 4 19.64 -3.25 9.47
N ARG A 5 19.45 -2.75 10.69
CA ARG A 5 19.10 -3.55 11.86
C ARG A 5 17.58 -3.51 12.06
N CYS A 6 16.93 -4.67 12.14
CA CYS A 6 15.49 -4.75 12.41
C CYS A 6 15.18 -4.04 13.74
N PRO A 7 14.29 -3.03 13.77
CA PRO A 7 13.97 -2.31 15.00
C PRO A 7 13.17 -3.14 16.00
N VAL A 8 12.64 -4.31 15.60
CA VAL A 8 11.88 -5.20 16.50
C VAL A 8 12.78 -6.21 17.21
N CYS A 9 13.52 -7.03 16.46
CA CYS A 9 14.33 -8.11 17.03
C CYS A 9 15.84 -7.83 17.06
N GLY A 10 16.29 -6.73 16.46
CA GLY A 10 17.70 -6.35 16.44
C GLY A 10 18.60 -7.18 15.51
N LYS A 11 18.06 -8.09 14.69
CA LYS A 11 18.82 -8.84 13.68
C LYS A 11 19.25 -7.93 12.52
N GLU A 12 20.39 -8.26 11.92
CA GLU A 12 20.95 -7.52 10.79
C GLU A 12 20.43 -8.06 9.46
N LEU A 13 19.99 -7.17 8.56
CA LEU A 13 19.32 -7.52 7.31
C LEU A 13 20.00 -6.85 6.13
N ASN A 14 20.11 -7.60 5.03
CA ASN A 14 20.53 -7.11 3.74
C ASN A 14 19.36 -7.24 2.77
N ILE A 15 19.04 -6.17 2.06
CA ILE A 15 17.96 -6.14 1.08
C ILE A 15 18.46 -5.59 -0.24
N GLN A 16 17.80 -6.01 -1.32
CA GLN A 16 18.01 -5.46 -2.64
C GLN A 16 16.77 -4.67 -3.04
N LEU A 17 16.94 -3.36 -3.17
CA LEU A 17 15.90 -2.45 -3.64
C LEU A 17 16.08 -2.22 -5.12
N LYS A 18 14.97 -2.28 -5.86
CA LYS A 18 14.93 -1.81 -7.25
C LYS A 18 14.76 -0.28 -7.21
N THR A 19 15.84 0.44 -7.49
CA THR A 19 15.88 1.91 -7.48
C THR A 19 15.66 2.52 -8.87
N GLU A 20 14.95 1.80 -9.75
CA GLU A 20 14.70 2.22 -11.14
C GLU A 20 13.82 3.48 -11.23
N LYS A 21 12.98 3.74 -10.22
CA LYS A 21 12.19 4.96 -10.11
C LYS A 21 12.91 5.99 -9.24
N GLU A 22 12.83 7.26 -9.63
CA GLU A 22 13.39 8.35 -8.82
C GLU A 22 12.77 8.38 -7.41
N PRO A 23 13.59 8.63 -6.38
CA PRO A 23 13.13 8.71 -5.01
C PRO A 23 12.34 10.01 -4.75
N VAL A 24 11.20 9.91 -4.06
CA VAL A 24 10.44 11.09 -3.64
C VAL A 24 11.15 11.75 -2.45
N GLY A 25 11.51 13.02 -2.58
CA GLY A 25 12.25 13.74 -1.52
C GLY A 25 13.63 13.16 -1.23
N GLY A 26 14.26 12.50 -2.21
CA GLY A 26 15.62 11.95 -2.09
C GLY A 26 15.73 10.63 -1.33
N LEU A 27 14.61 10.02 -0.93
CA LEU A 27 14.57 8.72 -0.28
C LEU A 27 13.68 7.72 -1.04
N HIS A 28 14.20 6.51 -1.26
CA HIS A 28 13.41 5.36 -1.66
C HIS A 28 12.73 4.77 -0.43
N GLU A 29 11.41 4.68 -0.48
CA GLU A 29 10.59 4.06 0.55
C GLU A 29 10.39 2.58 0.25
N ALA A 30 10.47 1.72 1.27
CA ALA A 30 10.13 0.31 1.14
C ALA A 30 9.54 -0.27 2.42
N VAL A 31 8.68 -1.28 2.25
CA VAL A 31 8.19 -2.15 3.32
C VAL A 31 8.90 -3.49 3.20
N VAL A 32 9.54 -3.92 4.29
CA VAL A 32 10.30 -5.17 4.37
C VAL A 32 9.61 -6.08 5.36
N GLN A 33 9.28 -7.30 4.92
CA GLN A 33 8.90 -8.39 5.81
C GLN A 33 10.15 -9.18 6.20
N HIS A 34 10.39 -9.30 7.50
CA HIS A 34 11.44 -10.14 8.07
C HIS A 34 10.84 -11.01 9.17
N GLU A 35 10.76 -12.32 8.93
CA GLU A 35 10.03 -13.24 9.80
C GLU A 35 8.56 -12.76 9.91
N ASP A 36 8.07 -12.55 11.13
CA ASP A 36 6.76 -11.96 11.46
C ASP A 36 6.80 -10.44 11.66
N HIS A 37 7.96 -9.80 11.51
CA HIS A 37 8.12 -8.35 11.62
C HIS A 37 7.88 -7.66 10.27
N LEU A 38 7.06 -6.61 10.29
CA LEU A 38 6.96 -5.66 9.18
C LEU A 38 7.69 -4.38 9.54
N VAL A 39 8.58 -3.95 8.66
CA VAL A 39 9.43 -2.78 8.87
C VAL A 39 9.34 -1.86 7.68
N LYS A 40 9.06 -0.58 7.93
CA LYS A 40 9.14 0.47 6.91
C LYS A 40 10.52 1.12 6.97
N ILE A 41 11.19 1.19 5.82
CA ILE A 41 12.54 1.74 5.72
C ILE A 41 12.59 2.85 4.67
N TYR A 42 13.56 3.75 4.86
CA TYR A 42 13.87 4.83 3.92
C TYR A 42 15.35 4.76 3.56
N VAL A 43 15.63 4.63 2.27
CA VAL A 43 16.97 4.41 1.73
C VAL A 43 17.35 5.57 0.83
N ASP A 44 18.52 6.15 1.02
CA ASP A 44 18.98 7.23 0.13
C ASP A 44 19.48 6.70 -1.23
N ALA A 45 19.80 7.62 -2.14
CA ALA A 45 20.31 7.29 -3.47
C ALA A 45 21.63 6.49 -3.44
N ASN A 46 22.38 6.54 -2.35
CA ASN A 46 23.63 5.79 -2.18
C ASN A 46 23.40 4.39 -1.58
N GLY A 47 22.15 4.03 -1.27
CA GLY A 47 21.79 2.73 -0.71
C GLY A 47 21.89 2.64 0.82
N TYR A 48 22.07 3.76 1.53
CA TYR A 48 22.10 3.77 2.99
C TYR A 48 20.69 3.90 3.57
N VAL A 49 20.35 3.02 4.50
CA VAL A 49 19.10 3.11 5.26
C VAL A 49 19.24 4.25 6.27
N ARG A 50 18.45 5.32 6.06
CA ARG A 50 18.45 6.51 6.91
C ARG A 50 17.48 6.38 8.09
N ARG A 51 16.38 5.65 7.89
CA ARG A 51 15.34 5.44 8.89
C ARG A 51 14.73 4.05 8.73
N ALA A 52 14.41 3.40 9.84
CA ALA A 52 13.73 2.11 9.89
C ALA A 52 12.76 2.11 11.08
N PHE A 53 11.48 1.78 10.84
CA PHE A 53 10.44 1.80 11.86
C PHE A 53 9.64 0.50 11.82
N PRO A 54 9.26 -0.06 12.98
CA PRO A 54 8.28 -1.14 13.00
C PRO A 54 6.95 -0.65 12.44
N VAL A 55 6.27 -1.50 11.68
CA VAL A 55 4.89 -1.25 11.23
C VAL A 55 3.96 -1.98 12.19
N GLU A 56 3.46 -1.26 13.19
CA GLU A 56 2.59 -1.82 14.24
C GLU A 56 1.20 -2.19 13.71
N HIS A 57 0.73 -1.46 12.69
CA HIS A 57 -0.59 -1.65 12.10
C HIS A 57 -0.47 -1.74 10.58
N PHE A 58 -0.11 -2.92 10.07
CA PHE A 58 -0.20 -3.21 8.64
C PHE A 58 -1.57 -3.82 8.33
N VAL A 59 -2.43 -3.03 7.69
CA VAL A 59 -3.73 -3.51 7.24
C VAL A 59 -3.62 -3.83 5.76
N ARG A 60 -3.60 -5.13 5.42
CA ARG A 60 -3.79 -5.58 4.04
C ARG A 60 -5.28 -5.48 3.72
N VAL A 61 -5.69 -4.38 3.08
CA VAL A 61 -7.04 -4.23 2.53
C VAL A 61 -7.09 -5.02 1.22
N ASP A 62 -7.10 -6.34 1.34
CA ASP A 62 -7.29 -7.26 0.22
C ASP A 62 -7.87 -8.58 0.75
N PRO A 63 -9.13 -8.94 0.40
CA PRO A 63 -10.00 -8.25 -0.55
C PRO A 63 -10.64 -6.97 0.01
N PRO A 64 -10.99 -6.00 -0.84
CA PRO A 64 -11.78 -4.84 -0.44
C PRO A 64 -13.12 -5.28 0.17
N LEU A 65 -13.63 -4.53 1.16
CA LEU A 65 -14.95 -4.80 1.75
C LEU A 65 -16.05 -4.76 0.68
N TYR A 66 -15.90 -3.85 -0.28
CA TYR A 66 -16.74 -3.72 -1.46
C TYR A 66 -15.92 -3.31 -2.68
N THR A 67 -16.20 -3.91 -3.83
CA THR A 67 -15.77 -3.44 -5.16
C THR A 67 -16.96 -2.78 -5.83
N VAL A 68 -16.81 -1.57 -6.36
CA VAL A 68 -17.91 -0.87 -7.06
C VAL A 68 -17.58 -0.77 -8.55
N HIS A 69 -18.45 -1.33 -9.40
CA HIS A 69 -18.45 -1.08 -10.84
C HIS A 69 -19.56 -0.10 -11.18
N ILE A 70 -19.27 0.94 -11.96
CA ILE A 70 -20.26 1.91 -12.40
C ILE A 70 -20.40 1.78 -13.91
N TYR A 71 -21.63 1.51 -14.35
CA TYR A 71 -22.07 1.46 -15.74
C TYR A 71 -22.97 2.66 -16.02
N GLU A 72 -23.32 2.87 -17.29
CA GLU A 72 -24.21 3.98 -17.69
C GLU A 72 -25.63 3.85 -17.10
N ASP A 73 -26.10 2.61 -16.93
CA ASP A 73 -27.47 2.26 -16.53
C ASP A 73 -27.58 1.77 -15.07
N ARG A 74 -26.46 1.39 -14.44
CA ARG A 74 -26.43 0.80 -13.09
C ARG A 74 -25.08 0.92 -12.41
N ALA A 75 -25.04 0.73 -11.11
CA ALA A 75 -23.84 0.40 -10.38
C ALA A 75 -23.95 -0.95 -9.69
N GLU A 76 -22.87 -1.71 -9.69
CA GLU A 76 -22.74 -3.00 -9.04
C GLU A 76 -21.79 -2.87 -7.86
N ILE A 77 -22.28 -3.19 -6.65
CA ILE A 77 -21.49 -3.24 -5.43
C ILE A 77 -21.27 -4.73 -5.12
N ILE A 78 -20.02 -5.19 -5.11
CA ILE A 78 -19.65 -6.57 -4.87
C ILE A 78 -19.01 -6.67 -3.49
N ASP A 79 -19.63 -7.38 -2.55
CA ASP A 79 -19.03 -7.58 -1.22
C ASP A 79 -17.89 -8.61 -1.23
N ARG A 80 -17.16 -8.70 -0.11
CA ARG A 80 -16.06 -9.66 0.06
C ARG A 80 -16.45 -11.14 -0.10
N ASN A 81 -17.73 -11.48 -0.02
CA ASN A 81 -18.25 -12.84 -0.17
C ASN A 81 -18.74 -13.11 -1.62
N GLY A 82 -18.65 -12.11 -2.51
CA GLY A 82 -19.10 -12.18 -3.90
C GLY A 82 -20.59 -11.86 -4.09
N HIS A 83 -21.30 -11.37 -3.08
CA HIS A 83 -22.68 -10.92 -3.29
C HIS A 83 -22.70 -9.60 -4.05
N THR A 84 -23.56 -9.53 -5.05
CA THR A 84 -23.71 -8.35 -5.91
C THR A 84 -25.00 -7.61 -5.59
N TYR A 85 -24.89 -6.32 -5.28
CA TYR A 85 -26.01 -5.40 -5.07
C TYR A 85 -26.07 -4.43 -6.25
N ILE A 86 -27.24 -4.28 -6.87
CA ILE A 86 -27.45 -3.40 -8.02
C ILE A 86 -28.16 -2.13 -7.55
N THR A 87 -27.64 -0.96 -7.92
CA THR A 87 -28.23 0.34 -7.56
C THR A 87 -28.17 1.34 -8.71
N ASP A 88 -28.93 2.43 -8.59
CA ASP A 88 -28.93 3.56 -9.53
C ASP A 88 -27.52 4.20 -9.55
N PRO A 89 -26.93 4.46 -10.73
CA PRO A 89 -25.58 5.02 -10.81
C PRO A 89 -25.51 6.51 -10.47
N ALA A 90 -26.63 7.26 -10.51
CA ALA A 90 -26.61 8.72 -10.39
C ALA A 90 -25.97 9.24 -9.09
N PRO A 91 -26.28 8.71 -7.88
CA PRO A 91 -25.64 9.15 -6.64
C PRO A 91 -24.14 8.80 -6.59
N LEU A 92 -23.72 7.74 -7.29
CA LEU A 92 -22.35 7.24 -7.29
C LEU A 92 -21.45 7.99 -8.27
N ILE A 93 -21.98 8.40 -9.42
CA ILE A 93 -21.29 9.27 -10.37
C ILE A 93 -20.88 10.59 -9.70
N ASP A 94 -21.76 11.17 -8.89
CA ASP A 94 -21.47 12.42 -8.16
C ASP A 94 -20.41 12.22 -7.07
N ALA A 95 -20.38 11.06 -6.40
CA ALA A 95 -19.34 10.73 -5.45
C ALA A 95 -17.98 10.53 -6.13
N VAL A 96 -17.93 9.87 -7.30
CA VAL A 96 -16.69 9.68 -8.07
C VAL A 96 -16.12 11.02 -8.54
N LYS A 97 -16.97 11.91 -9.09
CA LYS A 97 -16.52 13.25 -9.51
C LYS A 97 -15.84 14.03 -8.39
N LYS A 98 -16.33 13.93 -7.15
CA LYS A 98 -15.74 14.60 -5.97
C LYS A 98 -14.37 14.06 -5.57
N ILE A 99 -14.04 12.81 -5.91
CA ILE A 99 -12.78 12.17 -5.52
C ILE A 99 -11.68 12.42 -6.57
N THR A 100 -12.07 12.60 -7.83
CA THR A 100 -11.14 12.82 -8.95
C THR A 100 -10.84 14.29 -9.24
N SER A 101 -11.46 15.22 -8.50
CA SER A 101 -11.25 16.68 -8.59
C SER A 101 -10.31 17.15 -7.48
#